data_AF-A0A7S1PKD6-F1
#
_entry.id   AF-A0A7S1PKD6-F1
#
_cell.length_a   1.000
_cell.length_b   1.000
_cell.length_c   1.000
_cell.angle_alpha   90.00
_cell.angle_beta   90.00
_cell.angle_gamma   90.00
#
_symmetry.space_group_name_H-M   'P 1'
#
loop_
_entity.id
_entity.type
_entity.pdbx_description
1 polymer ?
#
loop_
_entity_poly.entity_id
_entity_poly.type
_entity_poly.pdbx_seq_one_letter_code
_entity_poly.pdbx_strand_id
1 'polypeptide(L)'
;DGRGKFLFFCKAGDELDLAHHVCVKECPTDTSSSTDCFDDITETFVATEDYPTVEFSGLFCMPADASFSKEVQGMLKKSKFMEYMLKFSEAARAQSLLCISGVTALVLALIYLFLLEHFTYCLMWAGFVVAIAVPGIIGGYLIDASQNGGIDRGPLSKVDERYDLIIGIAAAVLSFIFFLVAFCKMDSINIAADCVEKACQCIFGVPSLILEPILALLGRVALFIPLFIGLLLLLSCGNVTDSIDLTKQTFFDFNWPLKLLIAYYVFMMVWIMELCTAVSQFVVAYTVE
;
A
#
# COMPACT_ATOMS: atom_id res chain seq x y z
N ASP A 1 -8.53 -6.40 -38.00
CA ASP A 1 -7.33 -5.93 -37.26
C ASP A 1 -7.33 -6.10 -35.76
N GLY A 2 -8.43 -6.36 -35.05
CA GLY A 2 -8.44 -6.92 -33.67
C GLY A 2 -7.74 -6.12 -32.56
N ARG A 3 -7.08 -5.00 -32.87
CA ARG A 3 -6.33 -4.17 -31.92
C ARG A 3 -7.25 -3.13 -31.31
N GLY A 4 -8.24 -3.57 -30.55
CA GLY A 4 -8.91 -2.70 -29.59
C GLY A 4 -7.96 -2.38 -28.43
N LYS A 5 -8.09 -1.20 -27.84
CA LYS A 5 -7.30 -0.78 -26.67
C LYS A 5 -7.95 -1.24 -25.37
N PHE A 6 -9.27 -1.37 -25.36
CA PHE A 6 -10.05 -1.68 -24.17
C PHE A 6 -10.76 -3.02 -24.30
N LEU A 7 -10.87 -3.72 -23.18
CA LEU A 7 -11.67 -4.93 -23.02
C LEU A 7 -13.11 -4.54 -22.68
N PHE A 8 -14.04 -4.94 -23.54
CA PHE A 8 -15.48 -4.78 -23.38
C PHE A 8 -16.13 -6.16 -23.17
N PHE A 9 -17.10 -6.23 -22.25
CA PHE A 9 -17.83 -7.45 -21.94
C PHE A 9 -19.17 -7.42 -22.65
N CYS A 10 -19.54 -8.50 -23.32
CA CYS A 10 -20.76 -8.55 -24.10
C CYS A 10 -21.99 -8.78 -23.22
N LYS A 11 -23.16 -8.27 -23.64
CA LYS A 11 -24.42 -8.51 -22.93
C LYS A 11 -25.12 -9.74 -23.51
N ALA A 12 -25.43 -10.72 -22.67
CA ALA A 12 -26.15 -11.95 -23.02
C ALA A 12 -27.49 -11.99 -22.27
N GLY A 13 -28.51 -11.32 -22.82
CA GLY A 13 -29.80 -11.14 -22.14
C GLY A 13 -29.71 -10.15 -20.98
N ASP A 14 -30.02 -10.59 -19.76
CA ASP A 14 -29.95 -9.76 -18.54
C ASP A 14 -28.63 -9.92 -17.76
N GLU A 15 -27.70 -10.76 -18.25
CA GLU A 15 -26.40 -11.03 -17.63
C GLU A 15 -25.26 -10.61 -18.58
N LEU A 16 -24.07 -10.36 -18.01
CA LEU A 16 -22.87 -10.09 -18.80
C LEU A 16 -22.15 -11.39 -19.14
N ASP A 17 -21.84 -11.56 -20.43
CA ASP A 17 -20.91 -12.59 -20.87
C ASP A 17 -19.47 -12.18 -20.49
N LEU A 18 -19.03 -12.70 -19.34
CA LEU A 18 -17.68 -12.55 -18.84
C LEU A 18 -16.68 -13.52 -19.50
N ALA A 19 -17.17 -14.52 -20.22
CA ALA A 19 -16.38 -15.53 -20.90
C ALA A 19 -15.81 -14.97 -22.22
N HIS A 20 -16.66 -14.31 -23.02
CA HIS A 20 -16.28 -13.79 -24.33
C HIS A 20 -16.19 -12.25 -24.30
N HIS A 21 -15.00 -11.75 -23.99
CA HIS A 21 -14.70 -10.33 -24.10
C HIS A 21 -14.27 -9.95 -25.52
N VAL A 22 -14.57 -8.71 -25.90
CA VAL A 22 -14.20 -8.14 -27.20
C VAL A 22 -13.34 -6.90 -27.02
N CYS A 23 -12.38 -6.69 -27.92
CA CYS A 23 -11.48 -5.55 -27.86
C CYS A 23 -12.07 -4.38 -28.66
N VAL A 24 -12.44 -3.30 -27.96
CA VAL A 24 -12.97 -2.06 -28.57
C VAL A 24 -11.93 -0.94 -28.58
N LYS A 25 -12.06 0.00 -29.53
CA LYS A 25 -11.14 1.14 -29.63
C LYS A 25 -11.39 2.20 -28.56
N GLU A 26 -12.65 2.44 -28.26
CA GLU A 26 -13.15 3.41 -27.28
C GLU A 26 -14.31 2.76 -26.52
N CYS A 27 -14.48 3.09 -25.24
CA CYS A 27 -15.56 2.56 -24.44
C CYS A 27 -16.89 3.22 -24.80
N PRO A 28 -17.96 2.47 -25.12
CA PRO A 28 -19.25 3.04 -25.50
C PRO A 28 -19.85 3.85 -24.33
N THR A 29 -20.24 5.09 -24.60
CA THR A 29 -20.85 6.00 -23.61
C THR A 29 -22.37 5.90 -23.59
N ASP A 30 -22.98 5.37 -24.65
CA ASP A 30 -24.41 5.38 -24.92
C ASP A 30 -24.82 4.05 -25.59
N THR A 31 -26.13 3.77 -25.66
CA THR A 31 -26.67 2.54 -26.27
C THR A 31 -26.85 2.61 -27.79
N SER A 32 -26.44 3.71 -28.42
CA SER A 32 -26.62 3.89 -29.87
C SER A 32 -25.62 3.11 -30.71
N SER A 33 -24.52 2.64 -30.11
CA SER A 33 -23.52 1.82 -30.79
C SER A 33 -23.84 0.33 -30.61
N SER A 34 -23.29 -0.47 -31.52
CA SER A 34 -23.40 -1.93 -31.46
C SER A 34 -22.03 -2.53 -31.72
N THR A 35 -21.69 -3.51 -30.90
CA THR A 35 -20.45 -4.28 -31.00
C THR A 35 -20.77 -5.73 -31.36
N ASP A 36 -19.96 -6.31 -32.24
CA ASP A 36 -20.06 -7.71 -32.63
C ASP A 36 -19.63 -8.60 -31.45
N CYS A 37 -20.59 -9.26 -30.83
CA CYS A 37 -20.43 -10.11 -29.66
C CYS A 37 -20.58 -11.59 -30.02
N PHE A 38 -19.81 -12.47 -29.37
CA PHE A 38 -19.92 -13.91 -29.60
C PHE A 38 -21.23 -14.44 -29.00
N ASP A 39 -22.00 -15.17 -29.78
CA ASP A 39 -23.25 -15.82 -29.35
C ASP A 39 -23.08 -17.34 -29.32
N ASP A 40 -23.16 -17.92 -28.12
CA ASP A 40 -23.01 -19.36 -27.87
C ASP A 40 -24.04 -20.22 -28.62
N ILE A 41 -25.21 -19.67 -28.96
CA ILE A 41 -26.28 -20.42 -29.63
C ILE A 41 -25.99 -20.57 -31.12
N THR A 42 -25.53 -19.48 -31.75
CA THR A 42 -25.26 -19.45 -33.19
C THR A 42 -23.81 -19.78 -33.54
N GLU A 43 -22.91 -19.82 -32.55
CA GLU A 43 -21.46 -19.93 -32.73
C GLU A 43 -20.90 -18.86 -33.68
N THR A 44 -21.58 -17.71 -33.75
CA THR A 44 -21.20 -16.59 -34.63
C THR A 44 -21.17 -15.28 -33.87
N PHE A 45 -20.43 -14.31 -34.41
CA PHE A 45 -20.46 -12.95 -33.89
C PHE A 45 -21.73 -12.25 -34.38
N VAL A 46 -22.57 -11.83 -33.45
CA VAL A 46 -23.83 -11.11 -33.69
C VAL A 46 -23.70 -9.71 -33.13
N ALA A 47 -24.15 -8.71 -33.90
CA ALA A 47 -24.18 -7.32 -33.47
C ALA A 47 -25.17 -7.15 -32.31
N THR A 48 -24.66 -6.88 -31.10
CA THR A 48 -25.45 -6.65 -29.89
C THR A 48 -25.45 -5.16 -29.54
N GLU A 49 -26.56 -4.66 -28.99
CA GLU A 49 -26.67 -3.26 -28.52
C GLU A 49 -25.71 -3.02 -27.35
N ASP A 50 -24.89 -1.98 -27.45
CA ASP A 50 -23.93 -1.63 -26.39
C ASP A 50 -24.65 -1.03 -25.18
N TYR A 51 -23.97 -1.06 -24.03
CA TYR A 51 -24.44 -0.40 -22.81
C TYR A 51 -23.42 0.68 -22.37
N PRO A 52 -23.87 1.72 -21.64
CA PRO A 52 -22.98 2.80 -21.22
C PRO A 52 -21.89 2.27 -20.29
N THR A 53 -20.64 2.57 -20.64
CA THR A 53 -19.44 2.20 -19.90
C THR A 53 -18.55 3.41 -19.64
N VAL A 54 -17.69 3.28 -18.64
CA VAL A 54 -16.65 4.26 -18.32
C VAL A 54 -15.28 3.58 -18.42
N GLU A 55 -14.31 4.31 -18.97
CA GLU A 55 -12.93 3.82 -19.05
C GLU A 55 -12.37 3.56 -17.65
N PHE A 56 -11.92 2.34 -17.42
CA PHE A 56 -11.34 1.92 -16.14
C PHE A 56 -9.90 1.41 -16.34
N SER A 57 -8.96 2.06 -15.66
CA SER A 57 -7.51 1.77 -15.72
C SER A 57 -6.90 1.82 -17.13
N GLY A 58 -7.56 2.46 -18.11
CA GLY A 58 -7.08 2.53 -19.49
C GLY A 58 -7.07 1.18 -20.24
N LEU A 59 -7.68 0.14 -19.65
CA LEU A 59 -7.62 -1.25 -20.10
C LEU A 59 -9.01 -1.89 -20.24
N PHE A 60 -9.99 -1.47 -19.44
CA PHE A 60 -11.32 -2.08 -19.39
C PHE A 60 -12.42 -1.03 -19.57
N CYS A 61 -13.53 -1.44 -20.18
CA CYS A 61 -14.77 -0.68 -20.19
C CYS A 61 -15.66 -1.16 -19.05
N MET A 62 -15.74 -0.37 -17.99
CA MET A 62 -16.51 -0.73 -16.80
C MET A 62 -17.96 -0.27 -16.96
N PRO A 63 -18.97 -1.14 -16.74
CA PRO A 63 -20.38 -0.75 -16.83
C PRO A 63 -20.70 0.44 -15.91
N ALA A 64 -21.46 1.42 -16.41
CA ALA A 64 -21.97 2.53 -15.59
C ALA A 64 -23.02 2.04 -14.57
N ASP A 65 -23.74 0.97 -14.90
CA ASP A 65 -24.74 0.37 -14.02
C ASP A 65 -24.12 -0.38 -12.83
N ALA A 66 -24.70 -0.15 -11.64
CA ALA A 66 -24.22 -0.71 -10.38
C ALA A 66 -24.39 -2.24 -10.27
N SER A 67 -25.34 -2.83 -11.01
CA SER A 67 -25.56 -4.28 -11.06
C SER A 67 -24.42 -4.98 -11.81
N PHE A 68 -24.19 -4.57 -13.05
CA PHE A 68 -23.17 -5.13 -13.93
C PHE A 68 -21.75 -4.87 -13.42
N SER A 69 -21.47 -3.70 -12.85
CA SER A 69 -20.16 -3.40 -12.27
C SER A 69 -19.81 -4.33 -11.10
N LYS A 70 -20.79 -4.75 -10.28
CA LYS A 70 -20.54 -5.74 -9.20
C LYS A 70 -20.18 -7.11 -9.73
N GLU A 71 -20.78 -7.52 -10.84
CA GLU A 71 -20.51 -8.81 -11.48
C GLU A 71 -19.09 -8.84 -12.06
N VAL A 72 -18.71 -7.80 -12.83
CA VAL A 72 -17.35 -7.61 -13.33
C VAL A 72 -16.34 -7.53 -12.19
N GLN A 73 -16.63 -6.78 -11.11
CA GLN A 73 -15.78 -6.75 -9.92
C GLN A 73 -15.66 -8.13 -9.24
N GLY A 74 -16.74 -8.89 -9.20
CA GLY A 74 -16.74 -10.26 -8.66
C GLY A 74 -15.78 -11.16 -9.43
N MET A 75 -15.79 -11.07 -10.76
CA MET A 75 -14.87 -11.80 -11.63
C MET A 75 -13.41 -11.35 -11.43
N LEU A 76 -13.16 -10.04 -11.40
CA LEU A 76 -11.81 -9.50 -11.17
C LEU A 76 -11.25 -9.93 -9.80
N LYS A 77 -12.08 -9.88 -8.74
CA LYS A 77 -11.72 -10.31 -7.38
C LYS A 77 -11.41 -11.80 -7.27
N LYS A 78 -11.87 -12.66 -8.19
CA LYS A 78 -11.48 -14.08 -8.17
C LYS A 78 -9.97 -14.25 -8.34
N SER A 79 -9.29 -13.32 -9.01
CA SER A 79 -7.83 -13.34 -9.14
C SER A 79 -7.16 -12.40 -8.13
N LYS A 80 -6.35 -12.98 -7.23
CA LYS A 80 -5.60 -12.19 -6.22
C LYS A 80 -4.71 -11.14 -6.87
N PHE A 81 -4.11 -11.45 -8.02
CA PHE A 81 -3.25 -10.52 -8.75
C PHE A 81 -4.01 -9.29 -9.22
N MET A 82 -5.21 -9.47 -9.80
CA MET A 82 -6.02 -8.34 -10.26
C MET A 82 -6.53 -7.52 -9.07
N GLU A 83 -6.88 -8.16 -7.95
CA GLU A 83 -7.22 -7.43 -6.72
C GLU A 83 -6.08 -6.50 -6.26
N TYR A 84 -4.82 -6.98 -6.29
CA TYR A 84 -3.66 -6.14 -5.97
C TYR A 84 -3.43 -5.04 -7.00
N MET A 85 -3.56 -5.36 -8.29
CA MET A 85 -3.42 -4.36 -9.37
C MET A 85 -4.50 -3.28 -9.28
N LEU A 86 -5.73 -3.63 -8.94
CA LEU A 86 -6.82 -2.69 -8.71
C LEU A 86 -6.47 -1.73 -7.57
N LYS A 87 -6.06 -2.26 -6.40
CA LYS A 87 -5.60 -1.43 -5.27
C LYS A 87 -4.42 -0.54 -5.63
N PHE A 88 -3.48 -1.05 -6.43
CA PHE A 88 -2.34 -0.27 -6.90
C PHE A 88 -2.75 0.84 -7.87
N SER A 89 -3.70 0.57 -8.78
CA SER A 89 -4.23 1.56 -9.72
C SER A 89 -4.98 2.68 -9.00
N GLU A 90 -5.70 2.37 -7.92
CA GLU A 90 -6.32 3.36 -7.05
C GLU A 90 -5.28 4.25 -6.38
N ALA A 91 -4.18 3.66 -5.88
CA ALA A 91 -3.06 4.41 -5.33
C ALA A 91 -2.38 5.30 -6.38
N ALA A 92 -2.20 4.80 -7.60
CA ALA A 92 -1.63 5.57 -8.71
C ALA A 92 -2.53 6.76 -9.10
N ARG A 93 -3.86 6.57 -9.09
CA ARG A 93 -4.82 7.66 -9.33
C ARG A 93 -4.76 8.73 -8.23
N ALA A 94 -4.38 8.35 -7.02
CA ALA A 94 -4.15 9.25 -5.89
C ALA A 94 -2.75 9.89 -5.86
N GLN A 95 -2.01 9.92 -6.99
CA GLN A 95 -0.66 10.49 -7.06
C GLN A 95 -0.53 11.89 -6.43
N SER A 96 -1.52 12.77 -6.63
CA SER A 96 -1.49 14.12 -6.08
C SER A 96 -1.53 14.11 -4.55
N LEU A 97 -2.35 13.23 -3.95
CA LEU A 97 -2.43 13.07 -2.51
C LEU A 97 -1.13 12.46 -1.94
N LEU A 98 -0.52 11.51 -2.65
CA LEU A 98 0.76 10.92 -2.27
C LEU A 98 1.92 11.93 -2.32
N CYS A 99 1.94 12.81 -3.33
CA CYS A 99 2.93 13.88 -3.41
C CYS A 99 2.73 14.89 -2.27
N ILE A 100 1.49 15.30 -2.00
CA ILE A 100 1.18 16.22 -0.90
C ILE A 100 1.58 15.59 0.43
N SER A 101 1.24 14.32 0.68
CA SER A 101 1.60 13.64 1.92
C SER A 101 3.13 13.53 2.07
N GLY A 102 3.85 13.19 1.01
CA GLY A 102 5.32 13.16 1.02
C GLY A 102 5.95 14.51 1.34
N VAL A 103 5.46 15.60 0.73
CA VAL A 103 5.94 16.96 1.03
C VAL A 103 5.61 17.36 2.46
N THR A 104 4.39 17.09 2.94
CA THR A 104 4.01 17.39 4.32
C THR A 104 4.84 16.60 5.33
N ALA A 105 5.15 15.33 5.06
CA ALA A 105 6.00 14.51 5.91
C ALA A 105 7.42 15.07 5.96
N LEU A 106 7.97 15.54 4.83
CA LEU A 106 9.29 16.19 4.78
C LEU A 106 9.31 17.47 5.61
N VAL A 107 8.30 18.34 5.43
CA VAL A 107 8.19 19.59 6.20
C VAL A 107 8.03 19.31 7.69
N LEU A 108 7.19 18.34 8.06
CA LEU A 108 7.00 17.93 9.44
C LEU A 108 8.30 17.35 10.04
N ALA A 109 9.08 16.59 9.27
CA ALA A 109 10.37 16.07 9.72
C ALA A 109 11.37 17.20 9.99
N LEU A 110 11.42 18.23 9.13
CA LEU A 110 12.26 19.42 9.35
C LEU A 110 11.80 20.24 10.57
N ILE A 111 10.48 20.44 10.73
CA ILE A 111 9.91 21.08 11.92
C ILE A 111 10.27 20.27 13.17
N TYR A 112 10.18 18.95 13.10
CA TYR A 112 10.52 18.07 14.22
C TYR A 112 12.00 18.19 14.60
N LEU A 113 12.93 18.22 13.63
CA LEU A 113 14.35 18.46 13.90
C LEU A 113 14.58 19.84 14.54
N PHE A 114 13.88 20.86 14.06
CA PHE A 114 13.94 22.21 14.64
C PHE A 114 13.41 22.25 16.08
N LEU A 115 12.30 21.54 16.36
CA LEU A 115 11.76 21.38 17.70
C LEU A 115 12.70 20.59 18.61
N LEU A 116 13.39 19.57 18.08
CA LEU A 116 14.40 18.82 18.82
C LEU A 116 15.60 19.69 19.20
N GLU A 117 15.96 20.71 18.42
CA GLU A 117 17.03 21.63 18.77
C GLU A 117 16.64 22.57 19.92
N HIS A 118 15.43 23.11 19.90
CA HIS A 118 15.01 24.15 20.85
C HIS A 118 14.28 23.59 22.09
N PHE A 119 13.65 22.43 21.97
CA PHE A 119 12.73 21.89 22.96
C PHE A 119 12.97 20.39 23.25
N THR A 120 14.21 19.90 23.15
CA THR A 120 14.56 18.47 23.34
C THR A 120 13.97 17.92 24.64
N TYR A 121 14.16 18.66 25.74
CA TYR A 121 13.66 18.29 27.06
C TYR A 121 12.13 18.14 27.09
N CYS A 122 11.41 19.16 26.58
CA CYS A 122 9.95 19.13 26.54
C CYS A 122 9.44 17.97 25.68
N LEU A 123 10.06 17.75 24.52
CA LEU A 123 9.67 16.71 23.58
C LEU A 123 9.91 15.31 24.15
N MET A 124 11.07 15.08 24.78
CA MET A 124 11.36 13.79 25.43
C MET A 124 10.39 13.50 26.57
N TRP A 125 10.14 14.47 27.46
CA TRP A 125 9.17 14.30 28.55
C TRP A 125 7.74 14.10 28.03
N ALA A 126 7.33 14.84 27.00
CA ALA A 126 6.04 14.63 26.34
C ALA A 126 5.93 13.22 25.74
N GLY A 127 6.99 12.72 25.11
CA GLY A 127 7.06 11.35 24.59
C GLY A 127 6.89 10.29 25.68
N PHE A 128 7.56 10.44 26.82
CA PHE A 128 7.37 9.55 27.97
C PHE A 128 5.96 9.64 28.56
N VAL A 129 5.40 10.84 28.69
CA VAL A 129 4.02 11.03 29.16
C VAL A 129 3.04 10.32 28.23
N VAL A 130 3.19 10.47 26.91
CA VAL A 130 2.34 9.76 25.92
C VAL A 130 2.54 8.25 26.01
N ALA A 131 3.79 7.77 26.12
CA ALA A 131 4.11 6.35 26.23
C ALA A 131 3.55 5.71 27.51
N ILE A 132 3.37 6.47 28.59
CA ILE A 132 2.71 6.01 29.82
C ILE A 132 1.18 6.13 29.67
N ALA A 133 0.69 7.30 29.25
CA ALA A 133 -0.73 7.63 29.23
C ALA A 133 -1.52 6.81 28.21
N VAL A 134 -1.04 6.63 26.98
CA VAL A 134 -1.78 5.90 25.94
C VAL A 134 -2.07 4.44 26.34
N PRO A 135 -1.08 3.59 26.65
CA PRO A 135 -1.37 2.22 27.09
C PRO A 135 -2.07 2.17 28.45
N GLY A 136 -1.88 3.17 29.32
CA GLY A 136 -2.60 3.27 30.59
C GLY A 136 -4.10 3.54 30.39
N ILE A 137 -4.46 4.48 29.53
CA ILE A 137 -5.85 4.81 29.17
C ILE A 137 -6.48 3.65 28.42
N ILE A 138 -5.80 3.07 27.42
CA ILE A 138 -6.30 1.90 26.68
C ILE A 138 -6.50 0.70 27.63
N GLY A 139 -5.51 0.42 28.49
CA GLY A 139 -5.59 -0.67 29.46
C GLY A 139 -6.73 -0.46 30.46
N GLY A 140 -6.86 0.73 31.03
CA GLY A 140 -7.94 1.08 31.95
C GLY A 140 -9.32 1.00 31.29
N TYR A 141 -9.44 1.49 30.05
CA TYR A 141 -10.68 1.40 29.27
C TYR A 141 -11.07 -0.04 28.97
N LEU A 142 -10.12 -0.90 28.57
CA LEU A 142 -10.38 -2.32 28.31
C LEU A 142 -10.78 -3.08 29.58
N ILE A 143 -10.14 -2.77 30.72
CA ILE A 143 -10.49 -3.38 32.01
C ILE A 143 -11.91 -2.95 32.42
N ASP A 144 -12.26 -1.67 32.32
CA ASP A 144 -13.61 -1.16 32.61
C ASP A 144 -14.66 -1.78 31.67
N ALA A 145 -14.36 -1.84 30.36
CA ALA A 145 -15.24 -2.48 29.38
C ALA A 145 -15.44 -3.97 29.68
N SER A 146 -14.41 -4.69 30.11
CA SER A 146 -14.52 -6.12 30.47
C SER A 146 -15.44 -6.36 31.68
N GLN A 147 -15.57 -5.39 32.59
CA GLN A 147 -16.48 -5.48 33.73
C GLN A 147 -17.93 -5.14 33.37
N ASN A 148 -18.13 -4.29 32.36
CA ASN A 148 -19.44 -3.81 31.92
C ASN A 148 -20.07 -4.66 30.79
N GLY A 149 -19.59 -5.89 30.58
CA GLY A 149 -20.13 -6.81 29.57
C GLY A 149 -19.54 -6.67 28.17
N GLY A 150 -18.30 -6.20 28.04
CA GLY A 150 -17.57 -6.16 26.78
C GLY A 150 -17.92 -4.98 25.86
N ILE A 151 -17.12 -4.78 24.80
CA ILE A 151 -17.35 -3.74 23.79
C ILE A 151 -18.36 -4.26 22.76
N ASP A 152 -19.59 -4.54 23.20
CA ASP A 152 -20.58 -5.30 22.43
C ASP A 152 -21.41 -4.48 21.41
N ARG A 153 -20.91 -3.32 20.97
CA ARG A 153 -21.65 -2.45 20.02
C ARG A 153 -21.20 -2.53 18.56
N GLY A 154 -20.24 -3.38 18.22
CA GLY A 154 -19.68 -3.48 16.86
C GLY A 154 -19.97 -4.83 16.19
N PRO A 155 -20.23 -4.88 14.87
CA PRO A 155 -20.39 -6.14 14.10
C PRO A 155 -19.10 -6.99 14.00
N LEU A 156 -17.98 -6.50 14.58
CA LEU A 156 -16.71 -7.22 14.71
C LEU A 156 -16.50 -7.81 16.12
N SER A 157 -17.41 -7.59 17.08
CA SER A 157 -17.28 -8.03 18.48
C SER A 157 -17.75 -9.47 18.70
N LYS A 158 -17.06 -10.44 18.09
CA LYS A 158 -17.06 -11.84 18.57
C LYS A 158 -15.72 -12.22 19.19
N VAL A 159 -14.94 -11.22 19.62
CA VAL A 159 -13.70 -11.46 20.35
C VAL A 159 -14.09 -11.79 21.79
N ASP A 160 -13.63 -12.94 22.32
CA ASP A 160 -14.00 -13.38 23.67
C ASP A 160 -13.59 -12.32 24.71
N GLU A 161 -14.49 -12.03 25.67
CA GLU A 161 -14.30 -11.10 26.80
C GLU A 161 -12.97 -11.34 27.55
N ARG A 162 -12.47 -12.58 27.54
CA ARG A 162 -11.19 -12.95 28.15
C ARG A 162 -9.99 -12.28 27.47
N TYR A 163 -10.01 -12.09 26.15
CA TYR A 163 -8.89 -11.45 25.44
C TYR A 163 -8.83 -9.96 25.76
N ASP A 164 -9.96 -9.28 25.87
CA ASP A 164 -10.01 -7.85 26.22
C ASP A 164 -9.41 -7.60 27.60
N LEU A 165 -9.73 -8.46 28.58
CA LEU A 165 -9.14 -8.39 29.91
C LEU A 165 -7.62 -8.65 29.89
N ILE A 166 -7.16 -9.67 29.15
CA ILE A 166 -5.72 -10.00 29.06
C ILE A 166 -4.94 -8.85 28.40
N ILE A 167 -5.45 -8.30 27.30
CA ILE A 167 -4.83 -7.17 26.59
C ILE A 167 -4.85 -5.92 27.49
N GLY A 168 -5.96 -5.67 28.18
CA GLY A 168 -6.10 -4.56 29.12
C GLY A 168 -5.08 -4.61 30.27
N ILE A 169 -4.95 -5.77 30.92
CA ILE A 169 -3.97 -6.00 31.98
C ILE A 169 -2.54 -5.86 31.42
N ALA A 170 -2.25 -6.44 30.26
CA ALA A 170 -0.92 -6.34 29.65
C ALA A 170 -0.54 -4.89 29.33
N ALA A 171 -1.47 -4.10 28.78
CA ALA A 171 -1.26 -2.68 28.49
C ALA A 171 -1.07 -1.85 29.78
N ALA A 172 -1.83 -2.13 30.84
CA ALA A 172 -1.70 -1.46 32.13
C ALA A 172 -0.34 -1.77 32.81
N VAL A 173 0.08 -3.04 32.78
CA VAL A 173 1.41 -3.46 33.29
C VAL A 173 2.53 -2.80 32.49
N LEU A 174 2.41 -2.73 31.17
CA LEU A 174 3.38 -2.06 30.31
C LEU A 174 3.51 -0.56 30.65
N SER A 175 2.38 0.14 30.82
CA SER A 175 2.33 1.54 31.26
C SER A 175 3.01 1.73 32.62
N PHE A 176 2.74 0.84 33.57
CA PHE A 176 3.37 0.88 34.90
C PHE A 176 4.89 0.65 34.85
N ILE A 177 5.36 -0.27 34.00
CA ILE A 177 6.80 -0.47 33.77
C ILE A 177 7.44 0.80 33.20
N PHE A 178 6.84 1.41 32.18
CA PHE A 178 7.35 2.67 31.62
C PHE A 178 7.37 3.80 32.65
N PHE A 179 6.35 3.88 33.49
CA PHE A 179 6.30 4.82 34.59
C PHE A 179 7.45 4.59 35.58
N LEU A 180 7.67 3.35 36.03
CA LEU A 180 8.78 3.03 36.92
C LEU A 180 10.14 3.35 36.29
N VAL A 181 10.34 3.05 35.00
CA VAL A 181 11.57 3.39 34.29
C VAL A 181 11.77 4.90 34.24
N ALA A 182 10.73 5.67 33.90
CA ALA A 182 10.79 7.13 33.86
C ALA A 182 11.16 7.73 35.22
N PHE A 183 10.61 7.22 36.31
CA PHE A 183 10.94 7.66 37.67
C PHE A 183 12.34 7.24 38.11
N CYS A 184 12.74 5.99 37.88
CA CYS A 184 14.03 5.47 38.35
C CYS A 184 15.22 5.95 37.51
N LYS A 185 15.00 6.42 36.28
CA LYS A 185 16.05 6.78 35.32
C LYS A 185 15.98 8.23 34.85
N MET A 186 15.37 9.11 35.64
CA MET A 186 15.22 10.54 35.33
C MET A 186 16.56 11.20 34.92
N ASP A 187 17.64 10.94 35.67
CA ASP A 187 18.96 11.50 35.35
C ASP A 187 19.52 10.97 34.02
N SER A 188 19.30 9.68 33.74
CA SER A 188 19.74 9.07 32.47
C SER A 188 18.97 9.65 31.28
N ILE A 189 17.70 10.02 31.47
CA ILE A 189 16.86 10.65 30.45
C ILE A 189 17.38 12.07 30.17
N ASN A 190 17.75 12.82 31.20
CA ASN A 190 18.32 14.16 31.03
C ASN A 190 19.67 14.12 30.29
N ILE A 191 20.55 13.17 30.62
CA ILE A 191 21.81 12.97 29.90
C ILE A 191 21.55 12.62 28.43
N ALA A 192 20.57 11.76 28.16
CA ALA A 192 20.18 11.43 26.79
C ALA A 192 19.63 12.65 26.03
N ALA A 193 18.85 13.52 26.69
CA ALA A 193 18.35 14.77 26.12
C ALA A 193 19.50 15.70 25.72
N ASP A 194 20.49 15.87 26.61
CA ASP A 194 21.69 16.65 26.30
C ASP A 194 22.45 16.08 25.10
N CYS A 195 22.63 14.75 25.03
CA CYS A 195 23.28 14.13 23.88
C CYS A 195 22.52 14.41 22.57
N VAL A 196 21.19 14.34 22.58
CA VAL A 196 20.36 14.64 21.40
C VAL A 196 20.44 16.12 21.04
N GLU A 197 20.42 17.03 22.01
CA GLU A 197 20.58 18.47 21.78
C GLU A 197 21.93 18.76 21.11
N LYS A 198 23.02 18.18 21.61
CA LYS A 198 24.36 18.32 21.03
C LYS A 198 24.47 17.73 19.63
N ALA A 199 23.83 16.59 19.39
CA ALA A 199 23.75 16.00 18.05
C ALA A 199 22.98 16.90 17.08
N CYS A 200 21.85 17.47 17.49
CA CYS A 200 21.08 18.42 16.67
C CYS A 200 21.89 19.68 16.37
N GLN A 201 22.59 20.25 17.36
CA GLN A 201 23.49 21.39 17.16
C GLN A 201 24.59 21.08 16.13
N CYS A 202 25.13 19.86 16.12
CA CYS A 202 26.08 19.43 15.09
C CYS A 202 25.44 19.35 13.70
N ILE A 203 24.25 18.74 13.59
CA ILE A 203 23.51 18.62 12.32
C ILE A 203 23.19 20.00 11.74
N PHE A 204 22.73 20.94 12.56
CA PHE A 204 22.46 22.32 12.11
C PHE A 204 23.74 23.10 11.82
N GLY A 205 24.86 22.74 12.45
CA GLY A 205 26.17 23.31 12.15
C GLY A 205 26.74 22.91 10.79
N VAL A 206 26.29 21.78 10.22
CA VAL A 206 26.77 21.26 8.93
C VAL A 206 25.57 21.08 7.99
N PRO A 207 25.18 22.12 7.23
CA PRO A 207 23.94 22.09 6.44
C PRO A 207 23.92 21.00 5.35
N SER A 208 25.07 20.45 4.96
CA SER A 208 25.12 19.30 4.04
C SER A 208 24.48 18.04 4.62
N LEU A 209 24.49 17.85 5.96
CA LEU A 209 23.86 16.69 6.62
C LEU A 209 22.34 16.70 6.48
N ILE A 210 21.70 17.87 6.38
CA ILE A 210 20.24 17.99 6.21
C ILE A 210 19.82 17.63 4.78
N LEU A 211 20.69 17.88 3.80
CA LEU A 211 20.41 17.59 2.39
C LEU A 211 20.63 16.10 2.06
N GLU A 212 21.55 15.43 2.75
CA GLU A 212 21.87 14.01 2.57
C GLU A 212 20.65 13.07 2.58
N PRO A 213 19.72 13.08 3.56
CA PRO A 213 18.56 12.19 3.55
C PRO A 213 17.64 12.44 2.35
N ILE A 214 17.56 13.68 1.86
CA ILE A 214 16.77 14.02 0.66
C ILE A 214 17.44 13.44 -0.59
N LEU A 215 18.75 13.63 -0.73
CA LEU A 215 19.52 13.09 -1.85
C LEU A 215 19.51 11.55 -1.85
N ALA A 216 19.67 10.93 -0.68
CA ALA A 216 19.59 9.49 -0.51
C ALA A 216 18.20 8.97 -0.88
N LEU A 217 17.12 9.63 -0.47
CA LEU A 217 15.76 9.26 -0.84
C LEU A 217 15.53 9.40 -2.36
N LEU A 218 15.90 10.54 -2.94
CA LEU A 218 15.77 10.78 -4.38
C LEU A 218 16.58 9.76 -5.20
N GLY A 219 17.81 9.47 -4.78
CA GLY A 219 18.66 8.44 -5.40
C GLY A 219 18.03 7.05 -5.32
N ARG A 220 17.47 6.67 -4.16
CA ARG A 220 16.75 5.40 -3.99
C ARG A 220 15.51 5.31 -4.86
N VAL A 221 14.70 6.38 -4.94
CA VAL A 221 13.52 6.41 -5.82
C VAL A 221 13.93 6.32 -7.29
N ALA A 222 14.95 7.08 -7.70
CA ALA A 222 15.48 7.08 -9.06
C ALA A 222 16.04 5.70 -9.48
N LEU A 223 16.63 4.94 -8.55
CA LEU A 223 17.08 3.57 -8.78
C LEU A 223 15.94 2.54 -8.73
N PHE A 224 14.96 2.74 -7.84
CA PHE A 224 13.84 1.84 -7.67
C PHE A 224 12.93 1.82 -8.90
N ILE A 225 12.66 2.97 -9.52
CA ILE A 225 11.79 3.08 -10.72
C ILE A 225 12.24 2.14 -11.87
N PRO A 226 13.49 2.20 -12.38
CA PRO A 226 13.92 1.33 -13.47
C PRO A 226 13.99 -0.14 -13.06
N LEU A 227 14.36 -0.45 -11.81
CA LEU A 227 14.31 -1.82 -11.29
C LEU A 227 12.87 -2.35 -11.27
N PHE A 228 11.92 -1.54 -10.84
CA PHE A 228 10.51 -1.91 -10.83
C PHE A 228 9.95 -2.08 -12.24
N ILE A 229 10.27 -1.17 -13.17
CA ILE A 229 9.91 -1.32 -14.58
C ILE A 229 10.51 -2.61 -15.17
N GLY A 230 11.77 -2.92 -14.87
CA GLY A 230 12.41 -4.16 -15.30
C GLY A 230 11.71 -5.40 -14.76
N LEU A 231 11.25 -5.37 -13.50
CA LEU A 231 10.44 -6.44 -12.92
C LEU A 231 9.09 -6.58 -13.65
N LEU A 232 8.40 -5.48 -13.95
CA LEU A 232 7.14 -5.50 -14.70
C LEU A 232 7.32 -6.05 -16.12
N LEU A 233 8.40 -5.67 -16.80
CA LEU A 233 8.77 -6.21 -18.11
C LEU A 233 9.03 -7.72 -18.04
N LEU A 234 9.72 -8.17 -16.99
CA LEU A 234 9.97 -9.59 -16.76
C LEU A 234 8.67 -10.38 -16.51
N LEU A 235 7.74 -9.80 -15.74
CA LEU A 235 6.41 -10.38 -15.51
C LEU A 235 5.59 -10.43 -16.80
N SER A 236 5.77 -9.49 -17.72
CA SER A 236 5.10 -9.47 -19.02
C SER A 236 5.53 -10.59 -19.97
N CYS A 237 6.65 -11.28 -19.70
CA CYS A 237 7.12 -12.41 -20.50
C CYS A 237 6.45 -13.75 -20.15
N GLY A 238 5.45 -13.75 -19.26
CA GLY A 238 4.68 -14.96 -18.95
C GLY A 238 3.90 -15.46 -20.16
N ASN A 239 3.91 -16.78 -20.40
CA ASN A 239 3.10 -17.37 -21.45
C ASN A 239 1.63 -17.44 -21.00
N VAL A 240 0.74 -17.07 -21.91
CA VAL A 240 -0.70 -17.31 -21.75
C VAL A 240 -0.95 -18.71 -22.28
N THR A 241 -1.29 -19.65 -21.40
CA THR A 241 -1.63 -21.01 -21.82
C THR A 241 -3.02 -20.98 -22.44
N ASP A 242 -3.13 -21.32 -23.73
CA ASP A 242 -4.37 -21.29 -24.54
C ASP A 242 -5.44 -22.31 -24.12
N SER A 243 -5.42 -22.82 -22.88
CA SER A 243 -6.53 -23.66 -22.41
C SER A 243 -7.74 -22.77 -22.16
N ILE A 244 -8.61 -22.68 -23.17
CA ILE A 244 -9.93 -22.01 -23.20
C ILE A 244 -10.87 -22.74 -22.23
N ASP A 245 -10.58 -22.64 -20.94
CA ASP A 245 -11.39 -23.20 -19.87
C ASP A 245 -11.53 -22.09 -18.83
N LEU A 246 -12.41 -21.12 -19.11
CA LEU A 246 -12.62 -19.90 -18.31
C LEU A 246 -13.05 -20.16 -16.86
N THR A 247 -13.40 -21.40 -16.53
CA THR A 247 -13.63 -21.86 -15.16
C THR A 247 -12.33 -22.21 -14.42
N LYS A 248 -11.26 -22.59 -15.14
CA LYS A 248 -9.90 -22.70 -14.63
C LYS A 248 -9.18 -21.38 -14.91
N GLN A 249 -9.17 -20.54 -13.88
CA GLN A 249 -8.39 -19.30 -13.80
C GLN A 249 -7.16 -19.34 -14.72
N THR A 250 -7.13 -18.47 -15.73
CA THR A 250 -5.96 -18.25 -16.60
C THR A 250 -4.84 -17.67 -15.75
N PHE A 251 -4.15 -18.53 -15.01
CA PHE A 251 -2.91 -18.17 -14.38
C PHE A 251 -1.90 -17.99 -15.51
N PHE A 252 -1.19 -16.85 -15.50
CA PHE A 252 0.08 -16.75 -16.23
C PHE A 252 0.92 -17.94 -15.78
N ASP A 253 1.12 -18.90 -16.68
CA ASP A 253 1.88 -20.08 -16.32
C ASP A 253 3.35 -19.75 -16.52
N PHE A 254 3.97 -19.32 -15.43
CA PHE A 254 5.39 -19.02 -15.46
C PHE A 254 6.17 -20.34 -15.50
N ASN A 255 6.88 -20.55 -16.60
CA ASN A 255 7.86 -21.62 -16.74
C ASN A 255 8.82 -21.62 -15.54
N TRP A 256 9.25 -22.79 -15.08
CA TRP A 256 10.20 -22.92 -13.98
C TRP A 256 11.46 -22.03 -14.11
N PRO A 257 12.14 -21.94 -15.29
CA PRO A 257 13.25 -21.00 -15.47
C PRO A 257 12.85 -19.53 -15.30
N LEU A 258 11.64 -19.14 -15.74
CA LEU A 258 11.14 -17.77 -15.59
C LEU A 258 10.83 -17.45 -14.12
N LYS A 259 10.27 -18.41 -13.36
CA LYS A 259 10.06 -18.28 -11.90
C LYS A 259 11.39 -18.06 -11.17
N LEU A 260 12.43 -18.81 -11.51
CA LEU A 260 13.77 -18.65 -10.95
C LEU A 260 14.36 -17.27 -11.28
N LEU A 261 14.18 -16.81 -12.53
CA LEU A 261 14.65 -15.50 -12.98
C LEU A 261 13.95 -14.35 -12.25
N ILE A 262 12.63 -14.44 -12.04
CA ILE A 262 11.86 -13.47 -11.25
C ILE A 262 12.36 -13.44 -9.80
N ALA A 263 12.55 -14.60 -9.17
CA ALA A 263 13.05 -14.68 -7.80
C ALA A 263 14.45 -14.07 -7.67
N TYR A 264 15.35 -14.39 -8.61
CA TYR A 264 16.68 -13.79 -8.68
C TYR A 264 16.63 -12.27 -8.87
N TYR A 265 15.76 -11.78 -9.75
CA TYR A 265 15.59 -10.34 -10.00
C TYR A 265 15.10 -9.59 -8.75
N VAL A 266 14.11 -10.13 -8.04
CA VAL A 266 13.62 -9.56 -6.78
C VAL A 266 14.72 -9.53 -5.72
N PHE A 267 15.51 -10.60 -5.60
CA PHE A 267 16.66 -10.64 -4.71
C PHE A 267 17.70 -9.55 -5.07
N MET A 268 18.03 -9.41 -6.35
CA MET A 268 18.96 -8.37 -6.83
C MET A 268 18.42 -6.96 -6.56
N MET A 269 17.12 -6.74 -6.74
CA MET A 269 16.48 -5.45 -6.43
C MET A 269 16.65 -5.10 -4.93
N VAL A 270 16.36 -6.04 -4.02
CA VAL A 270 16.56 -5.83 -2.58
C VAL A 270 18.04 -5.57 -2.27
N TRP A 271 18.95 -6.38 -2.83
CA TRP A 271 20.38 -6.24 -2.61
C TRP A 271 20.93 -4.88 -3.05
N ILE A 272 20.51 -4.38 -4.21
CA ILE A 272 20.91 -3.04 -4.69
C ILE A 272 20.40 -1.95 -3.74
N MET A 273 19.15 -2.04 -3.27
CA MET A 273 18.58 -1.06 -2.33
C MET A 273 19.31 -1.05 -0.97
N GLU A 274 19.71 -2.23 -0.47
CA GLU A 274 20.52 -2.36 0.74
C GLU A 274 21.93 -1.78 0.52
N LEU A 275 22.56 -2.04 -0.63
CA LEU A 275 23.86 -1.48 -0.96
C LEU A 275 23.83 0.05 -0.98
N CYS A 276 22.79 0.66 -1.59
CA CYS A 276 22.60 2.11 -1.56
C CYS A 276 22.40 2.65 -0.14
N THR A 277 21.74 1.88 0.72
CA THR A 277 21.55 2.24 2.13
C THR A 277 22.88 2.22 2.88
N ALA A 278 23.69 1.18 2.69
CA ALA A 278 25.01 1.06 3.29
C ALA A 278 25.97 2.17 2.83
N VAL A 279 25.96 2.53 1.54
CA VAL A 279 26.79 3.64 1.02
C VAL A 279 26.39 4.97 1.63
N SER A 280 25.09 5.27 1.74
CA SER A 280 24.63 6.52 2.37
C SER A 280 25.01 6.57 3.86
N GLN A 281 24.90 5.45 4.58
CA GLN A 281 25.37 5.38 5.97
C GLN A 281 26.88 5.60 6.09
N PHE A 282 27.67 5.05 5.16
CA PHE A 282 29.11 5.26 5.12
C PHE A 282 29.48 6.73 4.87
N VAL A 283 28.79 7.40 3.94
CA VAL A 283 29.00 8.84 3.68
C VAL A 283 28.70 9.66 4.93
N VAL A 284 27.56 9.41 5.59
CA VAL A 284 27.20 10.10 6.84
C VAL A 284 28.26 9.89 7.92
N ALA A 285 28.71 8.64 8.12
CA ALA A 285 29.74 8.34 9.10
C ALA A 285 31.05 9.09 8.81
N TYR A 286 31.49 9.10 7.54
CA TYR A 286 32.71 9.79 7.13
C TYR A 286 32.63 11.32 7.26
N THR A 287 31.45 11.92 7.06
CA THR A 287 31.29 13.38 7.22
C THR A 287 31.29 13.84 8.68
N VAL A 288 31.09 12.92 9.63
CA VAL A 288 31.07 13.22 11.07
C VAL A 288 32.47 13.10 11.70
N GLU A 289 33.37 12.31 11.08
CA GLU A 289 34.79 12.22 11.46
C GLU A 289 35.59 13.46 11.02
#